data_AF-A0A1Z4NPE2-F1
#
_entry.id   AF-A0A1Z4NPE2-F1
#
_cell.length_a   1.000
_cell.length_b   1.000
_cell.length_c   1.000
_cell.angle_alpha   90.00
_cell.angle_beta   90.00
_cell.angle_gamma   90.00
#
_symmetry.space_group_name_H-M   'P 1'
#
loop_
_entity.id
_entity.type
_entity.pdbx_description
1 polymer ?
#
loop_
_entity_poly.entity_id
_entity_poly.type
_entity_poly.pdbx_seq_one_letter_code
_entity_poly.pdbx_strand_id
1 'polypeptide(L)'
;MKFATTVPWLRLCCVSLLATASFLIPVRGFAQALPNNPNQAIDPNDPNILRPTAQSSSILSFDGGKRLMSEAESAVSSQNYDSAVKKLQEARLVFNQLSNFYQDLTSSFSGIDNRVADSHRRKALESAQMRDESTYRLALVYRAQNKPELAVPLLVQVIKSQNPSRELGSKAYQQLLELGFADVPFERGNFKPITPAPKK
;
A
#
# COMPACT_ATOMS: atom_id res chain seq x y z
N MET A 1 1.84 -40.55 -37.17
CA MET A 1 3.28 -40.88 -37.06
C MET A 1 3.89 -39.97 -36.01
N LYS A 2 4.64 -40.55 -35.06
CA LYS A 2 5.38 -39.89 -33.97
C LYS A 2 6.48 -39.00 -34.63
N PHE A 3 6.96 -37.91 -34.03
CA PHE A 3 8.04 -37.94 -33.03
C PHE A 3 8.03 -36.70 -32.12
N ALA A 4 8.25 -36.97 -30.84
CA ALA A 4 8.62 -36.01 -29.80
C ALA A 4 10.12 -35.71 -29.89
N THR A 5 10.52 -34.48 -29.54
CA THR A 5 11.93 -34.14 -29.28
C THR A 5 12.06 -33.40 -27.95
N THR A 6 12.50 -34.17 -26.95
CA THR A 6 13.10 -33.76 -25.69
C THR A 6 14.53 -33.26 -25.91
N VAL A 7 14.95 -32.20 -25.23
CA VAL A 7 16.38 -31.82 -25.13
C VAL A 7 16.75 -31.69 -23.64
N PRO A 8 17.91 -32.21 -23.19
CA PRO A 8 18.09 -32.66 -21.81
C PRO A 8 18.84 -31.67 -20.92
N TRP A 9 18.61 -31.85 -19.61
CA TRP A 9 19.41 -31.36 -18.50
C TRP A 9 20.88 -31.74 -18.64
N LEU A 10 21.77 -30.73 -18.66
CA LEU A 10 23.19 -30.94 -18.47
C LEU A 10 23.53 -30.78 -16.97
N ARG A 11 23.72 -31.92 -16.30
CA ARG A 11 24.44 -32.01 -15.03
C ARG A 11 25.93 -31.98 -15.33
N LEU A 12 26.65 -31.02 -14.76
CA LEU A 12 28.11 -31.09 -14.67
C LEU A 12 28.52 -31.07 -13.19
N CYS A 13 29.01 -32.22 -12.74
CA CYS A 13 29.79 -32.36 -11.52
C CYS A 13 31.18 -31.78 -11.74
N CYS A 14 31.60 -30.86 -10.89
CA CYS A 14 33.02 -30.63 -10.61
C CYS A 14 33.21 -30.55 -9.09
N VAL A 15 33.82 -31.60 -8.55
CA VAL A 15 34.41 -31.64 -7.22
C VAL A 15 35.71 -30.85 -7.28
N SER A 16 35.83 -29.83 -6.45
CA SER A 16 37.10 -29.17 -6.18
C SER A 16 37.27 -29.07 -4.66
N LEU A 17 38.11 -29.95 -4.11
CA LEU A 17 38.78 -29.73 -2.83
C LEU A 17 39.67 -28.50 -2.96
N LEU A 18 39.60 -27.56 -2.01
CA LEU A 18 40.65 -26.57 -1.77
C LEU A 18 40.66 -26.16 -0.30
N ALA A 19 41.88 -25.98 0.19
CA ALA A 19 42.31 -26.13 1.56
C ALA A 19 41.78 -25.05 2.53
N THR A 20 41.56 -25.48 3.77
CA THR A 20 41.32 -24.65 4.95
C THR A 20 42.56 -23.85 5.32
N ALA A 21 42.49 -22.52 5.23
CA ALA A 21 43.43 -21.60 5.87
C ALA A 21 42.66 -20.75 6.89
N SER A 22 42.59 -21.23 8.13
CA SER A 22 42.01 -20.48 9.25
C SER A 22 42.97 -19.36 9.66
N PHE A 23 42.79 -18.17 9.10
CA PHE A 23 43.36 -16.96 9.67
C PHE A 23 42.57 -16.58 10.91
N LEU A 24 43.16 -16.83 12.08
CA LEU A 24 42.74 -16.25 13.35
C LEU A 24 42.98 -14.74 13.28
N ILE A 25 41.93 -13.98 12.99
CA ILE A 25 41.94 -12.53 13.18
C ILE A 25 41.76 -12.31 14.69
N PRO A 26 42.74 -11.70 15.41
CA PRO A 26 42.46 -11.23 16.75
C PRO A 26 41.43 -10.11 16.63
N VAL A 27 40.20 -10.38 17.10
CA VAL A 27 39.21 -9.33 17.37
C VAL A 27 39.82 -8.44 18.43
N ARG A 28 40.43 -7.33 18.02
CA ARG A 28 40.60 -6.18 18.91
C ARG A 28 39.18 -5.68 19.16
N GLY A 29 38.63 -6.05 20.32
CA GLY A 29 37.39 -5.47 20.80
C GLY A 29 37.54 -3.96 20.77
N PHE A 30 36.72 -3.29 19.98
CA PHE A 30 36.50 -1.86 20.12
C PHE A 30 35.80 -1.67 21.47
N ALA A 31 36.57 -1.47 22.53
CA ALA A 31 36.08 -0.77 23.70
C ALA A 31 35.85 0.68 23.26
N GLN A 32 34.71 0.94 22.60
CA GLN A 32 34.19 2.29 22.52
C GLN A 32 33.85 2.68 23.96
N ALA A 33 34.59 3.65 24.51
CA ALA A 33 34.18 4.32 25.72
C ALA A 33 32.75 4.85 25.48
N LEU A 34 31.77 4.34 26.21
CA LEU A 34 30.43 4.91 26.20
C LEU A 34 30.54 6.38 26.63
N PRO A 35 30.04 7.34 25.83
CA PRO A 35 29.91 8.71 26.29
C PRO A 35 28.93 8.71 27.47
N ASN A 36 29.48 8.93 28.66
CA ASN A 36 28.75 8.93 29.92
C ASN A 36 28.02 10.27 30.12
N ASN A 37 27.22 10.70 29.13
CA ASN A 37 26.50 11.97 29.22
C ASN A 37 25.15 11.93 28.47
N PRO A 38 24.00 11.94 29.16
CA PRO A 38 22.67 11.81 28.55
C PRO A 38 22.20 13.06 27.77
N ASN A 39 23.05 14.08 27.59
CA ASN A 39 22.68 15.38 26.99
C ASN A 39 23.50 15.76 25.73
N GLN A 40 24.14 14.82 25.04
CA GLN A 40 24.69 15.14 23.72
C GLN A 40 23.55 15.30 22.69
N ALA A 41 23.34 16.54 22.26
CA ALA A 41 22.52 16.83 21.09
C ALA A 41 23.09 16.06 19.89
N ILE A 42 22.25 15.24 19.27
CA ILE A 42 22.60 14.48 18.07
C ILE A 42 22.80 15.49 16.94
N ASP A 43 24.05 15.68 16.48
CA ASP A 43 24.35 16.54 15.32
C ASP A 43 23.74 15.90 14.06
N PRO A 44 22.74 16.51 13.40
CA PRO A 44 22.09 15.94 12.22
C PRO A 44 23.02 15.66 11.02
N ASN A 45 24.27 16.16 11.06
CA ASN A 45 25.28 16.01 10.01
C ASN A 45 26.43 15.04 10.36
N ASP A 46 26.39 14.35 11.51
CA ASP A 46 27.43 13.37 11.86
C ASP A 46 27.37 12.14 10.91
N PRO A 47 28.44 11.83 10.16
CA PRO A 47 28.48 10.70 9.24
C PRO A 47 28.40 9.32 9.92
N ASN A 48 28.58 9.24 11.25
CA ASN A 48 28.40 8.00 12.03
C ASN A 48 26.96 7.78 12.47
N ILE A 49 26.04 8.72 12.21
CA ILE A 49 24.61 8.49 12.42
C ILE A 49 24.10 7.68 11.24
N LEU A 50 23.79 6.41 11.51
CA LEU A 50 23.10 5.52 10.58
C LEU A 50 21.68 6.07 10.30
N ARG A 51 21.57 6.93 9.29
CA ARG A 51 20.28 7.30 8.69
C ARG A 51 19.79 6.12 7.85
N PRO A 52 18.51 5.71 7.92
CA PRO A 52 17.94 4.76 6.98
C PRO A 52 17.87 5.37 5.57
N THR A 53 18.95 5.28 4.80
CA THR A 53 19.07 5.86 3.45
C THR A 53 18.27 5.10 2.39
N ALA A 54 17.64 3.98 2.73
CA ALA A 54 16.97 3.07 1.79
C ALA A 54 15.44 3.25 1.68
N GLN A 55 14.82 4.17 2.46
CA GLN A 55 13.36 4.27 2.49
C GLN A 55 12.76 4.80 1.18
N SER A 56 13.51 5.60 0.41
CA SER A 56 13.02 6.30 -0.78
C SER A 56 12.78 5.39 -1.99
N SER A 57 13.50 4.27 -2.11
CA SER A 57 13.37 3.32 -3.22
C SER A 57 12.49 2.11 -2.92
N SER A 58 12.08 1.91 -1.65
CA SER A 58 11.25 0.76 -1.28
C SER A 58 9.84 0.88 -1.85
N ILE A 59 9.37 -0.18 -2.53
CA ILE A 59 8.00 -0.28 -3.06
C ILE A 59 6.98 -0.39 -1.91
N LEU A 60 7.32 -1.08 -0.81
CA LEU A 60 6.50 -1.17 0.40
C LEU A 60 6.67 0.05 1.30
N SER A 61 6.42 1.23 0.74
CA SER A 61 6.45 2.51 1.44
C SER A 61 5.29 3.38 0.99
N PHE A 62 4.93 4.37 1.80
CA PHE A 62 3.86 5.30 1.43
C PHE A 62 4.21 6.08 0.14
N ASP A 63 5.47 6.50 0.00
CA ASP A 63 5.96 7.16 -1.21
C ASP A 63 6.03 6.21 -2.41
N GLY A 64 6.36 4.93 -2.19
CA GLY A 64 6.29 3.89 -3.21
C GLY A 64 4.88 3.71 -3.77
N GLY A 65 3.88 3.62 -2.88
CA GLY A 65 2.47 3.58 -3.27
C GLY A 65 2.03 4.82 -4.07
N LYS A 66 2.43 6.03 -3.63
CA LYS A 66 2.12 7.27 -4.36
C LYS A 66 2.78 7.31 -5.75
N ARG A 67 4.02 6.83 -5.86
CA ARG A 67 4.73 6.74 -7.13
C ARG A 67 3.98 5.83 -8.11
N LEU A 68 3.55 4.64 -7.66
CA LEU A 68 2.73 3.73 -8.46
C LEU A 68 1.45 4.43 -8.98
N MET A 69 0.78 5.21 -8.14
CA MET A 69 -0.39 5.98 -8.57
C MET A 69 -0.06 7.04 -9.63
N SER A 70 1.04 7.78 -9.46
CA SER A 70 1.48 8.78 -10.44
C SER A 70 1.89 8.14 -11.77
N GLU A 71 2.59 7.01 -11.72
CA GLU A 71 2.94 6.26 -12.93
C GLU A 71 1.70 5.68 -13.62
N ALA A 72 0.65 5.31 -12.85
CA ALA A 72 -0.61 4.88 -13.43
C ALA A 72 -1.32 6.01 -14.14
N GLU A 73 -1.30 7.22 -13.58
CA GLU A 73 -1.85 8.43 -14.20
C GLU A 73 -1.14 8.76 -15.51
N SER A 74 0.20 8.68 -15.54
CA SER A 74 1.00 8.80 -16.77
C SER A 74 0.67 7.71 -17.80
N ALA A 75 0.38 6.49 -17.34
CA ALA A 75 -0.05 5.42 -18.24
C ALA A 75 -1.44 5.68 -18.82
N VAL A 76 -2.39 6.20 -18.02
CA VAL A 76 -3.73 6.62 -18.49
C VAL A 76 -3.63 7.73 -19.52
N SER A 77 -2.82 8.76 -19.28
CA SER A 77 -2.66 9.88 -20.23
C SER A 77 -2.04 9.43 -21.56
N SER A 78 -1.25 8.36 -21.52
CA SER A 78 -0.67 7.71 -22.71
C SER A 78 -1.57 6.61 -23.30
N GLN A 79 -2.82 6.48 -22.85
CA GLN A 79 -3.78 5.44 -23.23
C GLN A 79 -3.28 3.99 -23.01
N ASN A 80 -2.24 3.81 -22.19
CA ASN A 80 -1.70 2.51 -21.80
C ASN A 80 -2.45 1.98 -20.57
N TYR A 81 -3.71 1.63 -20.78
CA TYR A 81 -4.60 1.22 -19.70
C TYR A 81 -4.17 -0.06 -19.00
N ASP A 82 -3.51 -1.00 -19.68
CA ASP A 82 -3.03 -2.24 -19.05
C ASP A 82 -1.92 -1.97 -18.03
N SER A 83 -1.01 -1.04 -18.34
CA SER A 83 0.01 -0.57 -17.39
C SER A 83 -0.63 0.19 -16.22
N ALA A 84 -1.64 1.02 -16.47
CA ALA A 84 -2.37 1.73 -15.43
C ALA A 84 -3.08 0.76 -14.46
N VAL A 85 -3.74 -0.27 -14.99
CA VAL A 85 -4.41 -1.32 -14.19
C VAL A 85 -3.41 -1.99 -13.24
N LYS A 86 -2.27 -2.46 -13.75
CA LYS A 86 -1.24 -3.13 -12.94
C LYS A 86 -0.74 -2.24 -11.81
N LYS A 87 -0.36 -1.00 -12.14
CA LYS A 87 0.16 -0.03 -11.17
C LYS A 87 -0.85 0.32 -10.08
N LEU A 88 -2.12 0.49 -10.44
CA LEU A 88 -3.18 0.76 -9.46
C LEU A 88 -3.48 -0.46 -8.58
N GLN A 89 -3.42 -1.68 -9.14
CA GLN A 89 -3.54 -2.91 -8.34
C GLN A 89 -2.39 -3.04 -7.33
N GLU A 90 -1.16 -2.78 -7.76
CA GLU A 90 0.02 -2.77 -6.88
C GLU A 90 -0.08 -1.69 -5.81
N ALA A 91 -0.50 -0.46 -6.17
CA ALA A 91 -0.70 0.62 -5.21
C ALA A 91 -1.73 0.22 -4.13
N ARG A 92 -2.85 -0.39 -4.52
CA ARG A 92 -3.86 -0.90 -3.58
C ARG A 92 -3.27 -1.92 -2.62
N LEU A 93 -2.47 -2.85 -3.12
CA LEU A 93 -1.81 -3.87 -2.29
C LEU A 93 -0.85 -3.22 -1.28
N VAL A 94 0.00 -2.30 -1.74
CA VAL A 94 0.96 -1.57 -0.89
C VAL A 94 0.21 -0.82 0.22
N PHE A 95 -0.80 -0.03 -0.12
CA PHE A 95 -1.53 0.77 0.86
C PHE A 95 -2.36 -0.07 1.83
N ASN A 96 -2.92 -1.19 1.37
CA ASN A 96 -3.59 -2.14 2.26
C ASN A 96 -2.59 -2.74 3.27
N GLN A 97 -1.42 -3.16 2.79
CA GLN A 97 -0.39 -3.72 3.64
C GLN A 97 0.12 -2.70 4.68
N LEU A 98 0.36 -1.47 4.27
CA LEU A 98 0.76 -0.38 5.17
C LEU A 98 -0.31 -0.07 6.22
N SER A 99 -1.59 -0.05 5.82
CA SER A 99 -2.69 0.18 6.76
C SER A 99 -2.72 -0.89 7.85
N ASN A 100 -2.62 -2.18 7.46
CA ASN A 100 -2.59 -3.29 8.39
C ASN A 100 -1.39 -3.22 9.34
N PHE A 101 -0.18 -2.98 8.81
CA PHE A 101 1.01 -2.86 9.66
C PHE A 101 0.92 -1.72 10.67
N TYR A 102 0.37 -0.57 10.26
CA TYR A 102 0.17 0.53 11.20
C TYR A 102 -0.93 0.23 12.23
N GLN A 103 -1.95 -0.57 11.91
CA GLN A 103 -2.93 -1.05 12.89
C GLN A 103 -2.30 -1.99 13.92
N ASP A 104 -1.42 -2.90 13.48
CA ASP A 104 -0.68 -3.81 14.36
C ASP A 104 0.24 -3.02 15.31
N LEU A 105 0.91 -1.99 14.80
CA LEU A 105 1.72 -1.08 15.62
C LEU A 105 0.87 -0.26 16.58
N THR A 106 -0.27 0.30 16.15
CA THR A 106 -1.20 0.98 17.07
C THR A 106 -1.61 0.08 18.23
N SER A 107 -1.89 -1.20 17.94
CA SER A 107 -2.28 -2.18 18.97
C SER A 107 -1.13 -2.48 19.92
N SER A 108 0.09 -2.65 19.40
CA SER A 108 1.29 -2.94 20.20
C SER A 108 1.67 -1.82 21.18
N PHE A 109 1.40 -0.56 20.82
CA PHE A 109 1.70 0.60 21.68
C PHE A 109 0.49 1.07 22.51
N SER A 110 -0.70 0.49 22.31
CA SER A 110 -1.90 0.86 23.05
C SER A 110 -1.74 0.54 24.54
N GLY A 111 -2.02 1.54 25.40
CA GLY A 111 -1.84 1.39 26.85
C GLY A 111 -0.38 1.48 27.34
N ILE A 112 0.60 1.61 26.43
CA ILE A 112 2.02 1.82 26.75
C ILE A 112 2.40 3.27 26.45
N ASP A 113 2.30 3.69 25.19
CA ASP A 113 2.51 5.08 24.77
C ASP A 113 1.40 5.48 23.79
N ASN A 114 0.39 6.18 24.33
CA ASN A 114 -0.77 6.62 23.56
C ASN A 114 -0.42 7.59 22.44
N ARG A 115 0.63 8.40 22.58
CA ARG A 115 1.08 9.33 21.54
C ARG A 115 1.68 8.57 20.35
N VAL A 116 2.45 7.50 20.62
CA VAL A 116 2.96 6.61 19.57
C VAL A 116 1.82 5.84 18.91
N ALA A 117 0.91 5.27 19.70
CA ALA A 117 -0.28 4.60 19.18
C ALA A 117 -1.14 5.52 18.29
N ASP A 118 -1.34 6.78 18.71
CA ASP A 118 -2.03 7.82 17.95
C ASP A 118 -1.35 8.11 16.61
N SER A 119 -0.02 8.21 16.61
CA SER A 119 0.76 8.45 15.39
C SER A 119 0.56 7.32 14.37
N HIS A 120 0.65 6.06 14.81
CA HIS A 120 0.41 4.91 13.94
C HIS A 120 -1.05 4.84 13.46
N ARG A 121 -2.02 5.20 14.31
CA ARG A 121 -3.44 5.18 13.91
C ARG A 121 -3.71 6.15 12.77
N ARG A 122 -3.13 7.35 12.82
CA ARG A 122 -3.24 8.34 11.74
C ARG A 122 -2.65 7.79 10.44
N LYS A 123 -1.47 7.16 10.49
CA LYS A 123 -0.85 6.54 9.32
C LYS A 123 -1.64 5.36 8.75
N ALA A 124 -2.26 4.57 9.62
CA ALA A 124 -3.16 3.49 9.20
C ALA A 124 -4.36 4.04 8.42
N LEU A 125 -4.97 5.11 8.93
CA LEU A 125 -6.08 5.80 8.27
C LEU A 125 -5.66 6.41 6.93
N GLU A 126 -4.54 7.12 6.91
CA GLU A 126 -3.99 7.73 5.68
C GLU A 126 -3.71 6.66 4.62
N SER A 127 -3.11 5.54 5.00
CA SER A 127 -2.86 4.42 4.10
C SER A 127 -4.17 3.81 3.58
N ALA A 128 -5.19 3.65 4.44
CA ALA A 128 -6.50 3.16 4.02
C ALA A 128 -7.19 4.12 3.02
N GLN A 129 -7.08 5.43 3.23
CA GLN A 129 -7.59 6.44 2.29
C GLN A 129 -6.91 6.31 0.91
N MET A 130 -5.60 6.14 0.88
CA MET A 130 -4.86 5.95 -0.37
C MET A 130 -5.20 4.62 -1.08
N ARG A 131 -5.48 3.56 -0.31
CA ARG A 131 -6.01 2.28 -0.85
C ARG A 131 -7.36 2.50 -1.54
N ASP A 132 -8.24 3.30 -0.93
CA ASP A 132 -9.58 3.53 -1.47
C ASP A 132 -9.53 4.45 -2.70
N GLU A 133 -8.66 5.48 -2.69
CA GLU A 133 -8.41 6.35 -3.84
C GLU A 133 -7.84 5.56 -5.03
N SER A 134 -6.86 4.69 -4.81
CA SER A 134 -6.32 3.81 -5.87
C SER A 134 -7.36 2.81 -6.37
N THR A 135 -8.25 2.33 -5.49
CA THR A 135 -9.40 1.48 -5.87
C THR A 135 -10.40 2.24 -6.76
N TYR A 136 -10.73 3.49 -6.42
CA TYR A 136 -11.60 4.33 -7.21
C TYR A 136 -11.02 4.61 -8.60
N ARG A 137 -9.74 5.01 -8.67
CA ARG A 137 -9.04 5.24 -9.94
C ARG A 137 -9.00 3.99 -10.81
N LEU A 138 -8.78 2.81 -10.21
CA LEU A 138 -8.80 1.55 -10.94
C LEU A 138 -10.17 1.29 -11.58
N ALA A 139 -11.26 1.60 -10.88
CA ALA A 139 -12.60 1.49 -11.43
C ALA A 139 -12.79 2.42 -12.64
N LEU A 140 -12.30 3.67 -12.57
CA LEU A 140 -12.37 4.61 -13.68
C LEU A 140 -11.59 4.11 -14.91
N VAL A 141 -10.42 3.50 -14.71
CA VAL A 141 -9.64 2.90 -15.81
C VAL A 141 -10.43 1.77 -16.47
N TYR A 142 -11.07 0.88 -15.70
CA TYR A 142 -11.92 -0.15 -16.27
C TYR A 142 -13.13 0.40 -17.02
N ARG A 143 -13.74 1.49 -16.54
CA ARG A 143 -14.81 2.18 -17.29
C ARG A 143 -14.29 2.73 -18.62
N ALA A 144 -13.12 3.35 -18.64
CA ALA A 144 -12.49 3.83 -19.87
C ALA A 144 -12.18 2.70 -20.87
N GLN A 145 -11.98 1.47 -20.37
CA GLN A 145 -11.83 0.26 -21.19
C GLN A 145 -13.16 -0.41 -21.57
N ASN A 146 -14.32 0.17 -21.27
CA ASN A 146 -15.64 -0.43 -21.44
C ASN A 146 -15.82 -1.77 -20.68
N LYS A 147 -15.26 -1.88 -19.47
CA LYS A 147 -15.37 -3.05 -18.59
C LYS A 147 -16.13 -2.72 -17.29
N PRO A 148 -17.42 -2.35 -17.36
CA PRO A 148 -18.21 -1.99 -16.18
C PRO A 148 -18.31 -3.12 -15.15
N GLU A 149 -18.29 -4.38 -15.58
CA GLU A 149 -18.31 -5.58 -14.73
C GLU A 149 -17.12 -5.66 -13.75
N LEU A 150 -15.99 -5.06 -14.11
CA LEU A 150 -14.82 -4.93 -13.22
C LEU A 150 -14.86 -3.64 -12.40
N ALA A 151 -15.47 -2.58 -12.93
CA ALA A 151 -15.56 -1.29 -12.25
C ALA A 151 -16.58 -1.28 -11.09
N VAL A 152 -17.77 -1.84 -11.30
CA VAL A 152 -18.87 -1.85 -10.32
C VAL A 152 -18.44 -2.41 -8.95
N PRO A 153 -17.84 -3.61 -8.83
CA PRO A 153 -17.45 -4.15 -7.52
C PRO A 153 -16.42 -3.26 -6.81
N LEU A 154 -15.53 -2.59 -7.54
CA LEU A 154 -14.55 -1.66 -6.97
C LEU A 154 -15.21 -0.38 -6.45
N LEU A 155 -16.19 0.17 -7.17
CA LEU A 155 -16.95 1.35 -6.72
C LEU A 155 -17.78 1.04 -5.47
N VAL A 156 -18.43 -0.13 -5.42
CA VAL A 156 -19.13 -0.61 -4.21
C VAL A 156 -18.15 -0.79 -3.05
N GLN A 157 -16.96 -1.34 -3.30
CA GLN A 157 -15.91 -1.44 -2.28
C GLN A 157 -15.51 -0.07 -1.73
N VAL A 158 -15.33 0.93 -2.60
CA VAL A 158 -15.03 2.32 -2.19
C VAL A 158 -16.15 2.86 -1.31
N ILE A 159 -17.43 2.69 -1.65
CA ILE A 159 -18.57 3.16 -0.85
C ILE A 159 -18.64 2.47 0.52
N LYS A 160 -18.34 1.17 0.58
CA LYS A 160 -18.31 0.43 1.84
C LYS A 160 -17.21 0.93 2.78
N SER A 161 -16.06 1.27 2.23
CA SER A 161 -14.92 1.76 3.00
C SER A 161 -15.06 3.25 3.33
N GLN A 162 -15.44 4.04 2.34
CA GLN A 162 -15.68 5.47 2.39
C GLN A 162 -17.20 5.67 2.39
N ASN A 163 -17.77 5.88 3.58
CA ASN A 163 -19.19 6.17 3.76
C ASN A 163 -19.72 7.09 2.63
N PRO A 164 -20.89 6.81 2.02
CA PRO A 164 -21.39 7.52 0.84
C PRO A 164 -21.58 9.04 1.03
N SER A 165 -21.64 9.52 2.28
CA SER A 165 -21.66 10.95 2.62
C SER A 165 -20.30 11.66 2.50
N ARG A 166 -19.19 10.91 2.43
CA ARG A 166 -17.84 11.42 2.21
C ARG A 166 -17.60 11.67 0.73
N GLU A 167 -16.66 12.57 0.42
CA GLU A 167 -16.38 12.98 -0.97
C GLU A 167 -16.11 11.79 -1.91
N LEU A 168 -15.18 10.89 -1.53
CA LEU A 168 -14.81 9.75 -2.37
C LEU A 168 -15.95 8.72 -2.49
N GLY A 169 -16.70 8.48 -1.41
CA GLY A 169 -17.88 7.62 -1.43
C GLY A 169 -19.00 8.17 -2.32
N SER A 170 -19.25 9.48 -2.26
CA SER A 170 -20.22 10.18 -3.10
C SER A 170 -19.81 10.15 -4.58
N LYS A 171 -18.53 10.38 -4.89
CA LYS A 171 -17.99 10.22 -6.25
C LYS A 171 -18.20 8.80 -6.76
N ALA A 172 -17.86 7.79 -5.97
CA ALA A 172 -18.07 6.40 -6.36
C ALA A 172 -19.55 6.05 -6.59
N TYR A 173 -20.46 6.57 -5.76
CA TYR A 173 -21.90 6.40 -5.96
C TYR A 173 -22.39 7.05 -7.25
N GLN A 174 -21.90 8.26 -7.55
CA GLN A 174 -22.20 8.94 -8.81
C GLN A 174 -21.77 8.11 -10.03
N GLN A 175 -20.60 7.46 -9.97
CA GLN A 175 -20.15 6.57 -11.05
C GLN A 175 -21.08 5.35 -11.22
N LEU A 176 -21.66 4.82 -10.13
CA LEU A 176 -22.63 3.73 -10.21
C LEU A 176 -23.95 4.17 -10.85
N LEU A 177 -24.40 5.40 -10.60
CA LEU A 177 -25.58 5.99 -11.27
C LEU A 177 -25.33 6.13 -12.78
N GLU A 178 -24.17 6.67 -13.18
CA GLU A 178 -23.81 6.84 -14.59
C GLU A 178 -23.66 5.50 -15.34
N LEU A 179 -23.32 4.42 -14.63
CA LEU A 179 -23.28 3.07 -15.19
C LEU A 179 -24.67 2.40 -15.25
N GLY A 180 -25.71 3.02 -14.68
CA GLY A 180 -27.04 2.42 -14.54
C GLY A 180 -27.11 1.28 -13.54
N PHE A 181 -26.08 1.11 -12.69
CA PHE A 181 -26.09 0.09 -11.64
C PHE A 181 -26.91 0.53 -10.43
N ALA A 182 -26.87 1.83 -10.11
CA ALA A 182 -27.78 2.47 -9.17
C ALA A 182 -28.81 3.31 -9.95
N ASP A 183 -30.01 3.43 -9.42
CA ASP A 183 -31.16 4.08 -10.06
C ASP A 183 -31.69 5.29 -9.26
N VAL A 184 -31.41 5.36 -7.96
CA VAL A 184 -31.86 6.44 -7.07
C VAL A 184 -30.72 7.41 -6.77
N PRO A 185 -30.81 8.71 -7.11
CA PRO A 185 -29.80 9.69 -6.73
C PRO A 185 -29.65 9.84 -5.20
N PHE A 186 -28.42 10.02 -4.72
CA PHE A 186 -28.14 10.28 -3.30
C PHE A 186 -28.04 11.79 -3.04
N GLU A 187 -29.06 12.37 -2.42
CA GLU A 187 -29.04 13.75 -1.96
C GLU A 187 -28.41 13.83 -0.56
N ARG A 188 -27.29 14.55 -0.42
CA ARG A 188 -26.57 14.74 0.86
C ARG A 188 -27.42 15.34 2.00
N GLY A 189 -28.64 15.83 1.72
CA GLY A 189 -29.54 16.49 2.68
C GLY A 189 -30.75 15.69 3.17
N ASN A 190 -31.08 14.52 2.59
CA ASN A 190 -32.33 13.80 2.90
C ASN A 190 -32.20 12.73 4.01
N PHE A 191 -31.26 12.89 4.95
CA PHE A 191 -31.27 12.11 6.19
C PHE A 191 -32.42 12.58 7.10
N LYS A 192 -33.66 12.29 6.72
CA LYS A 192 -34.80 12.35 7.63
C LYS A 192 -34.74 11.05 8.45
N PRO A 193 -34.49 11.09 9.77
CA PRO A 193 -34.55 9.88 10.58
C PRO A 193 -35.93 9.26 10.37
N ILE A 194 -35.93 7.97 10.00
CA ILE A 194 -37.15 7.21 9.80
C ILE A 194 -37.76 7.02 11.19
N THR A 195 -38.66 7.92 11.59
CA THR A 195 -39.44 7.72 12.81
C THR A 195 -40.29 6.46 12.58
N PRO A 196 -40.10 5.38 13.34
CA PRO A 196 -40.91 4.18 13.17
C PRO A 196 -42.38 4.54 13.40
N ALA A 197 -43.24 4.13 12.46
CA ALA A 197 -44.68 4.37 12.54
C ALA A 197 -45.25 3.79 13.85
N PRO A 198 -46.20 4.47 14.51
CA PRO A 198 -46.83 3.95 15.72
C PRO A 198 -47.55 2.64 15.38
N LYS A 199 -47.22 1.57 16.11
CA LYS A 199 -47.95 0.31 16.05
C LYS A 199 -49.40 0.60 16.48
N LYS A 200 -50.36 0.27 15.62
CA LYS A 200 -51.78 0.22 15.97
C LYS A 200 -52.07 -0.99 16.84
#